data_AF-A0A1X2IBT1-F1
#
_entry.id   AF-A0A1X2IBT1-F1
#
_cell.length_a   1.000
_cell.length_b   1.000
_cell.length_c   1.000
_cell.angle_alpha   90.00
_cell.angle_beta   90.00
_cell.angle_gamma   90.00
#
_symmetry.space_group_name_H-M   'P 1'
#
loop_
_entity.id
_entity.type
_entity.pdbx_description
1 polymer ?
#
loop_
_entity_poly.entity_id
_entity_poly.type
_entity_poly.pdbx_seq_one_letter_code
_entity_poly.pdbx_strand_id
1 'polypeptide(L)'
;MLQDTGLGQEMFVSVYNKKQEDGVEKTMCHRYTDDLVDVETDQENAIPNEQLSERSIVYCVSPPGETQWVKNASYSSSDATEALNGTTIQDSSSSTKSTIQQKYPLVDEEHVSAIIKFYGDSDSLLTSTNLGGAEMATMDGHELFDSHLAQFKDTPVLHAITCKNVQGTMGVPFFTNTQLDDTLSQARDIRGPLIDYIATYFGGDKLVSEFVLLQLLSKVSIERHGLKIGQFCLNISNFNSDSSAQSIKNLVSSLVLHQVSIPLTLETLNKSRFSPQSVNEDLLSGVLQLVPGTHVIVDESELSEGQLGDTGVRNMQALINAIQHQKLTYGFPYSQFDFDVDLGFITLSTRKSLLPNQCTIAVKPAYPMDQSQEDNRSLPTKQQLDVFRMFLQVLRNASYEIPESISQYIQDDFVKERKQASEQQMPLPSQDDLMLRMNLCRLVALSFGEQTLTKDTYDYAVQLDQLRKSRNLEMTTP
;
A
#
# COMPACT_ATOMS: atom_id res chain seq x y z
N MET A 1 -8.19 5.99 -3.84
CA MET A 1 -7.62 4.99 -4.75
C MET A 1 -8.57 4.75 -5.92
N LEU A 2 -8.07 4.82 -7.15
CA LEU A 2 -8.85 4.50 -8.34
C LEU A 2 -9.03 2.99 -8.44
N GLN A 3 -10.27 2.54 -8.65
CA GLN A 3 -10.63 1.14 -8.52
C GLN A 3 -11.21 0.54 -9.80
N ASP A 4 -11.96 1.33 -10.56
CA ASP A 4 -12.53 0.92 -11.84
C ASP A 4 -12.53 2.10 -12.82
N THR A 5 -11.87 1.93 -13.97
CA THR A 5 -11.90 2.88 -15.10
C THR A 5 -12.88 2.46 -16.20
N GLY A 6 -13.53 1.31 -16.06
CA GLY A 6 -14.42 0.73 -17.07
C GLY A 6 -15.81 1.40 -17.16
N LEU A 7 -16.06 2.48 -16.41
CA LEU A 7 -17.34 3.20 -16.44
C LEU A 7 -17.51 4.07 -17.70
N GLY A 8 -16.48 4.19 -18.52
CA GLY A 8 -16.54 4.84 -19.83
C GLY A 8 -16.33 6.36 -19.79
N GLN A 9 -16.75 7.00 -20.87
CA GLN A 9 -16.64 8.44 -21.08
C GLN A 9 -18.03 9.01 -21.39
N GLU A 10 -18.30 10.21 -20.88
CA GLU A 10 -19.50 10.98 -21.18
C GLU A 10 -19.13 12.21 -22.01
N MET A 11 -19.98 12.53 -23.00
CA MET A 11 -19.94 13.79 -23.71
C MET A 11 -20.68 14.86 -22.91
N PHE A 12 -20.11 16.05 -22.80
CA PHE A 12 -20.77 17.20 -22.18
C PHE A 12 -20.50 18.48 -22.98
N VAL A 13 -21.35 19.47 -22.80
CA VAL A 13 -21.17 20.81 -23.38
C VAL A 13 -20.30 21.61 -22.43
N SER A 14 -19.15 22.09 -22.90
CA SER A 14 -18.23 22.86 -22.05
C SER A 14 -18.73 24.30 -21.82
N VAL A 15 -19.18 24.94 -22.90
CA VAL A 15 -19.62 26.33 -22.93
C VAL A 15 -20.77 26.45 -23.91
N TYR A 16 -21.83 27.14 -23.51
CA TYR A 16 -22.98 27.42 -24.36
C TYR A 16 -23.29 28.92 -24.37
N ASN A 17 -23.51 29.49 -25.55
CA ASN A 17 -23.88 30.89 -25.71
C ASN A 17 -25.40 31.01 -25.83
N LYS A 18 -26.06 31.50 -24.77
CA LYS A 18 -27.50 31.75 -24.78
C LYS A 18 -27.79 33.18 -25.23
N LYS A 19 -28.64 33.34 -26.25
CA LYS A 19 -29.17 34.65 -26.66
C LYS A 19 -30.32 35.03 -25.72
N GLN A 20 -30.23 36.18 -25.07
CA GLN A 20 -31.33 36.70 -24.26
C GLN A 20 -32.35 37.42 -25.14
N GLU A 21 -33.56 37.64 -24.62
CA GLU A 21 -34.66 38.36 -25.31
C GLU A 21 -34.24 39.78 -25.76
N ASP A 22 -33.27 40.40 -25.08
CA ASP A 22 -32.68 41.71 -25.42
C ASP A 22 -31.62 41.66 -26.55
N GLY A 23 -31.36 40.49 -27.14
CA GLY A 23 -30.38 40.31 -28.22
C GLY A 23 -28.91 40.22 -27.77
N VAL A 24 -28.64 40.27 -26.46
CA VAL A 24 -27.31 40.10 -25.88
C VAL A 24 -26.96 38.62 -25.75
N GLU A 25 -25.81 38.21 -26.28
CA GLU A 25 -25.27 36.86 -26.10
C GLU A 25 -24.57 36.75 -24.74
N LYS A 26 -24.97 35.77 -23.92
CA LYS A 26 -24.31 35.43 -22.66
C LYS A 26 -23.67 34.05 -22.77
N THR A 27 -22.37 34.00 -22.55
CA THR A 27 -21.60 32.76 -22.45
C THR A 27 -21.80 32.13 -21.08
N MET A 28 -22.29 30.89 -21.05
CA MET A 28 -22.55 30.10 -19.86
C MET A 28 -21.60 28.90 -19.82
N CYS A 29 -20.86 28.74 -18.73
CA CYS A 29 -20.00 27.58 -18.50
C CYS A 29 -20.82 26.43 -17.96
N HIS A 30 -20.74 25.26 -18.60
CA HIS A 30 -21.37 24.01 -18.15
C HIS A 30 -20.31 22.95 -17.79
N ARG A 31 -19.06 23.39 -17.59
CA ARG A 31 -18.00 22.53 -17.06
C ARG A 31 -18.23 22.34 -15.56
N TYR A 32 -18.03 21.12 -15.08
CA TYR A 32 -18.24 20.71 -13.69
C TYR A 32 -19.70 20.73 -13.23
N THR A 33 -20.66 20.66 -14.16
CA THR A 33 -22.08 20.49 -13.83
C THR A 33 -22.65 19.24 -14.51
N ASP A 34 -23.78 18.77 -13.98
CA ASP A 34 -24.62 17.75 -14.61
C ASP A 34 -25.94 18.33 -15.15
N ASP A 35 -26.08 19.67 -15.09
CA ASP A 35 -27.23 20.39 -15.58
C ASP A 35 -27.37 20.23 -17.10
N LEU A 36 -28.59 19.95 -17.55
CA LEU A 36 -28.92 19.90 -18.97
C LEU A 36 -28.83 21.31 -19.57
N VAL A 37 -28.28 21.40 -20.78
CA VAL A 37 -28.32 22.65 -21.54
C VAL A 37 -29.74 22.80 -22.08
N ASP A 38 -30.46 23.83 -21.62
CA ASP A 38 -31.75 24.23 -22.20
C ASP A 38 -31.53 24.72 -23.64
N VAL A 39 -31.63 23.81 -24.61
CA VAL A 39 -31.62 24.15 -26.03
C VAL A 39 -33.03 24.58 -26.41
N GLU A 40 -33.19 25.86 -26.75
CA GLU A 40 -34.45 26.37 -27.29
C GLU A 40 -34.77 25.64 -28.60
N THR A 41 -35.81 24.80 -28.58
CA THR A 41 -36.19 23.84 -29.64
C THR A 41 -36.58 24.45 -30.99
N ASP A 42 -36.57 25.77 -31.13
CA ASP A 42 -37.16 26.48 -32.27
C ASP A 42 -36.14 26.91 -33.34
N GLN A 43 -34.86 26.55 -33.23
CA GLN A 43 -33.88 26.80 -34.28
C GLN A 43 -32.93 25.60 -34.46
N GLU A 44 -32.58 25.30 -35.72
CA GLU A 44 -31.55 24.34 -36.16
C GLU A 44 -30.13 24.73 -35.67
N ASN A 45 -29.96 25.16 -34.43
CA ASN A 45 -28.66 25.40 -33.83
C ASN A 45 -28.19 24.09 -33.18
N ALA A 46 -27.75 23.15 -34.02
CA ALA A 46 -26.96 22.02 -33.53
C ALA A 46 -25.77 22.57 -32.74
N ILE A 47 -25.56 22.06 -31.52
CA ILE A 47 -24.42 22.45 -30.68
C ILE A 47 -23.14 22.22 -31.50
N PRO A 48 -22.31 23.25 -31.75
CA PRO A 48 -21.09 23.09 -32.50
C PRO A 48 -20.19 22.03 -31.86
N ASN A 49 -19.60 21.14 -32.67
CA ASN A 49 -18.69 20.10 -32.16
C ASN A 49 -17.52 20.67 -31.33
N GLU A 50 -17.11 21.91 -31.58
CA GLU A 50 -16.07 22.62 -30.84
C GLU A 50 -16.46 22.94 -29.37
N GLN A 51 -17.75 22.93 -29.05
CA GLN A 51 -18.27 23.16 -27.68
C GLN A 51 -18.47 21.86 -26.92
N LEU A 52 -18.47 20.72 -27.61
CA LEU A 52 -18.55 19.40 -27.01
C LEU A 52 -17.17 18.99 -26.47
N SER A 53 -17.18 18.31 -25.35
CA SER A 53 -15.97 17.81 -24.70
C SER A 53 -16.28 16.48 -24.02
N GLU A 54 -15.23 15.70 -23.75
CA GLU A 54 -15.33 14.40 -23.10
C GLU A 54 -14.90 14.51 -21.64
N ARG A 55 -15.57 13.74 -20.78
CA ARG A 55 -15.15 13.51 -19.39
C ARG A 55 -15.07 12.01 -19.11
N SER A 56 -14.03 11.60 -18.40
CA SER A 56 -13.84 10.21 -17.99
C SER A 56 -14.51 9.95 -16.64
N ILE A 57 -15.16 8.80 -16.49
CA ILE A 57 -15.84 8.41 -15.26
C ILE A 57 -15.07 7.27 -14.62
N VAL A 58 -14.78 7.41 -13.34
CA VAL A 58 -14.07 6.37 -12.60
C VAL A 58 -14.71 6.14 -11.25
N TYR A 59 -14.64 4.89 -10.78
CA TYR A 59 -15.03 4.52 -9.43
C TYR A 59 -13.80 4.60 -8.53
N CYS A 60 -13.91 5.37 -7.45
CA CYS A 60 -12.86 5.52 -6.46
C CYS A 60 -13.34 5.05 -5.09
N VAL A 61 -12.40 4.48 -4.34
CA VAL A 61 -12.59 4.04 -2.96
C VAL A 61 -11.53 4.67 -2.05
N SER A 62 -11.81 4.78 -0.76
CA SER A 62 -10.78 5.08 0.24
C SER A 62 -9.66 4.03 0.17
N PRO A 63 -8.38 4.42 0.35
CA PRO A 63 -7.26 3.49 0.30
C PRO A 63 -7.47 2.27 1.23
N PRO A 64 -7.37 1.03 0.73
CA PRO A 64 -7.53 -0.16 1.56
C PRO A 64 -6.44 -0.27 2.62
N GLY A 65 -6.81 -0.74 3.82
CA GLY A 65 -5.87 -0.99 4.90
C GLY A 65 -5.32 0.26 5.59
N GLU A 66 -5.92 1.45 5.43
CA GLU A 66 -5.52 2.65 6.17
C GLU A 66 -5.55 2.40 7.68
N THR A 67 -4.43 2.70 8.35
CA THR A 67 -4.32 2.53 9.80
C THR A 67 -5.11 3.60 10.54
N GLN A 68 -5.49 3.31 11.79
CA GLN A 68 -6.39 4.19 12.56
C GLN A 68 -5.81 5.59 12.78
N TRP A 69 -4.50 5.71 12.96
CA TRP A 69 -3.88 7.01 13.15
C TRP A 69 -3.87 7.86 11.87
N VAL A 70 -3.77 7.23 10.70
CA VAL A 70 -3.91 7.90 9.39
C VAL A 70 -5.34 8.38 9.20
N LYS A 71 -6.33 7.51 9.44
CA LYS A 71 -7.75 7.89 9.39
C LYS A 71 -8.01 9.11 10.28
N ASN A 72 -7.63 9.03 11.55
CA ASN A 72 -7.80 10.14 12.50
C ASN A 72 -7.13 11.43 12.03
N ALA A 73 -5.91 11.36 11.49
CA ALA A 73 -5.19 12.54 11.03
C ALA A 73 -5.86 13.16 9.78
N SER A 74 -6.30 12.34 8.82
CA SER A 74 -7.01 12.78 7.61
C SER A 74 -8.36 13.43 7.92
N TYR A 75 -9.09 12.95 8.93
CA TYR A 75 -10.37 13.53 9.36
C TYR A 75 -10.21 14.75 10.29
N SER A 76 -9.02 14.95 10.88
CA SER A 76 -8.77 16.05 11.82
C SER A 76 -8.09 17.27 11.18
N SER A 77 -7.42 17.12 10.03
CA SER A 77 -6.51 18.14 9.48
C SER A 77 -7.16 19.15 8.53
N SER A 78 -8.48 19.33 8.56
CA SER A 78 -9.15 20.09 7.50
C SER A 78 -9.97 21.27 8.01
N ASP A 79 -9.38 22.46 7.93
CA ASP A 79 -10.11 23.70 7.59
C ASP A 79 -10.94 23.50 6.29
N ALA A 80 -10.54 22.55 5.43
CA ALA A 80 -11.33 22.11 4.28
C ALA A 80 -12.60 21.32 4.64
N THR A 81 -12.70 20.69 5.82
CA THR A 81 -13.96 20.10 6.30
C THR A 81 -14.87 21.17 6.88
N GLU A 82 -14.37 22.31 7.37
CA GLU A 82 -15.24 23.45 7.67
C GLU A 82 -15.80 24.08 6.37
N ALA A 83 -15.01 24.12 5.29
CA ALA A 83 -15.50 24.50 3.96
C ALA A 83 -16.49 23.48 3.36
N LEU A 84 -16.29 22.18 3.59
CA LEU A 84 -17.23 21.10 3.20
C LEU A 84 -18.46 21.01 4.13
N ASN A 85 -18.33 21.38 5.41
CA ASN A 85 -19.47 21.46 6.34
C ASN A 85 -20.34 22.69 6.05
N GLY A 86 -19.80 23.71 5.39
CA GLY A 86 -20.57 24.80 4.77
C GLY A 86 -21.34 24.36 3.51
N THR A 87 -20.99 23.21 2.92
CA THR A 87 -21.66 22.58 1.78
C THR A 87 -22.38 21.32 2.26
N THR A 88 -23.41 21.52 3.09
CA THR A 88 -24.43 20.54 3.53
C THR A 88 -24.07 19.06 3.30
N ILE A 89 -22.98 18.59 3.92
CA ILE A 89 -22.94 17.22 4.41
C ILE A 89 -23.84 17.29 5.65
N GLN A 90 -25.16 17.21 5.44
CA GLN A 90 -26.03 16.92 6.55
C GLN A 90 -25.56 15.57 7.09
N ASP A 91 -25.00 15.63 8.28
CA ASP A 91 -24.87 14.54 9.25
C ASP A 91 -26.25 13.88 9.41
N SER A 92 -26.66 13.10 8.41
CA SER A 92 -27.45 11.93 8.65
C SER A 92 -26.50 10.98 9.35
N SER A 93 -26.88 10.55 10.54
CA SER A 93 -26.20 9.58 11.39
C SER A 93 -26.19 8.16 10.79
N SER A 94 -26.07 8.07 9.47
CA SER A 94 -25.73 6.92 8.67
C SER A 94 -24.48 7.29 7.88
N SER A 95 -23.32 6.78 8.29
CA SER A 95 -22.16 6.72 7.42
C SER A 95 -22.61 6.31 6.01
N THR A 96 -22.16 7.03 4.98
CA THR A 96 -22.36 6.69 3.57
C THR A 96 -21.65 5.37 3.28
N LYS A 97 -22.27 4.27 3.73
CA LYS A 97 -21.82 2.89 3.54
C LYS A 97 -21.93 2.58 2.05
N SER A 98 -20.81 2.23 1.42
CA SER A 98 -20.83 1.74 0.05
C SER A 98 -21.76 0.53 -0.04
N THR A 99 -22.66 0.51 -1.02
CA THR A 99 -23.55 -0.63 -1.28
C THR A 99 -22.83 -1.73 -2.09
N ILE A 100 -21.71 -1.42 -2.76
CA ILE A 100 -21.03 -2.33 -3.71
C ILE A 100 -19.76 -2.94 -3.08
N GLN A 101 -19.96 -3.86 -2.14
CA GLN A 101 -18.87 -4.55 -1.43
C GLN A 101 -17.89 -5.28 -2.36
N GLN A 102 -18.34 -5.69 -3.55
CA GLN A 102 -17.52 -6.44 -4.51
C GLN A 102 -16.46 -5.60 -5.22
N LYS A 103 -16.61 -4.26 -5.19
CA LYS A 103 -15.63 -3.31 -5.76
C LYS A 103 -14.64 -2.79 -4.71
N TYR A 104 -14.61 -3.34 -3.50
CA TYR A 104 -13.58 -3.02 -2.51
C TYR A 104 -12.72 -4.26 -2.16
N PRO A 105 -11.39 -4.14 -2.11
CA PRO A 105 -10.49 -5.27 -1.82
C PRO A 105 -10.76 -6.00 -0.49
N LEU A 106 -11.26 -5.30 0.53
CA LEU A 106 -11.46 -5.85 1.88
C LEU A 106 -12.96 -5.89 2.22
N VAL A 107 -13.61 -7.01 1.87
CA VAL A 107 -15.08 -7.16 1.85
C VAL A 107 -15.76 -6.81 3.19
N ASP A 108 -15.10 -7.07 4.32
CA ASP A 108 -15.65 -6.87 5.67
C ASP A 108 -15.31 -5.50 6.29
N GLU A 109 -14.54 -4.66 5.60
CA GLU A 109 -14.15 -3.34 6.09
C GLU A 109 -15.05 -2.22 5.57
N GLU A 110 -15.43 -1.32 6.47
CA GLU A 110 -16.12 -0.08 6.09
C GLU A 110 -15.18 0.83 5.30
N HIS A 111 -15.69 1.37 4.19
CA HIS A 111 -14.95 2.24 3.29
C HIS A 111 -15.88 3.29 2.67
N VAL A 112 -15.26 4.36 2.16
CA VAL A 112 -15.95 5.43 1.42
C VAL A 112 -15.74 5.21 -0.06
N SER A 113 -16.79 5.41 -0.86
CA SER A 113 -16.74 5.31 -2.32
C SER A 113 -17.35 6.55 -2.97
N ALA A 114 -16.81 6.95 -4.12
CA ALA A 114 -17.37 8.01 -4.94
C ALA A 114 -17.13 7.74 -6.43
N ILE A 115 -18.07 8.17 -7.26
CA ILE A 115 -17.86 8.29 -8.70
C ILE A 115 -17.21 9.65 -8.94
N ILE A 116 -16.14 9.66 -9.74
CA ILE A 116 -15.39 10.88 -10.00
C ILE A 116 -15.36 11.13 -11.51
N LYS A 117 -15.79 12.32 -11.90
CA LYS A 117 -15.80 12.81 -13.28
C LYS A 117 -14.55 13.67 -13.53
N PHE A 118 -13.67 13.20 -14.41
CA PHE A 118 -12.42 13.87 -14.77
C PHE A 118 -12.54 14.60 -16.10
N TYR A 119 -12.07 15.85 -16.09
CA TYR A 119 -12.17 16.79 -17.20
C TYR A 119 -10.78 17.06 -17.79
N GLY A 120 -10.28 16.15 -18.63
CA GLY A 120 -8.95 16.23 -19.24
C GLY A 120 -8.51 14.91 -19.88
N ASP A 121 -7.30 14.89 -20.45
CA ASP A 121 -6.72 13.70 -21.11
C ASP A 121 -6.62 12.51 -20.14
N SER A 122 -7.27 11.41 -20.50
CA SER A 122 -7.41 10.19 -19.70
C SER A 122 -6.07 9.54 -19.33
N ASP A 123 -5.01 9.78 -20.10
CA ASP A 123 -3.66 9.24 -19.87
C ASP A 123 -3.04 9.69 -18.54
N SER A 124 -3.48 10.83 -17.99
CA SER A 124 -3.00 11.34 -16.70
C SER A 124 -3.52 10.58 -15.47
N LEU A 125 -4.51 9.68 -15.65
CA LEU A 125 -5.25 9.02 -14.56
C LEU A 125 -4.71 7.65 -14.17
N LEU A 126 -3.75 7.08 -14.92
CA LEU A 126 -3.25 5.70 -14.77
C LEU A 126 -2.44 5.45 -13.49
N THR A 127 -2.32 6.44 -12.60
CA THR A 127 -1.43 6.39 -11.45
C THR A 127 -2.18 6.81 -10.20
N SER A 128 -2.38 5.87 -9.27
CA SER A 128 -3.10 6.02 -7.97
C SER A 128 -3.18 7.47 -7.43
N THR A 129 -4.29 8.14 -7.72
CA THR A 129 -4.54 9.53 -7.35
C THR A 129 -5.47 9.63 -6.14
N ASN A 130 -5.17 10.57 -5.23
CA ASN A 130 -6.07 11.00 -4.17
C ASN A 130 -6.62 12.38 -4.55
N LEU A 131 -7.91 12.61 -4.35
CA LEU A 131 -8.55 13.88 -4.70
C LEU A 131 -8.57 14.85 -3.52
N GLY A 132 -8.23 16.11 -3.81
CA GLY A 132 -8.50 17.25 -2.94
C GLY A 132 -9.31 18.27 -3.73
N GLY A 133 -10.43 18.71 -3.17
CA GLY A 133 -11.34 19.69 -3.78
C GLY A 133 -12.35 19.06 -4.73
N ALA A 134 -13.56 18.79 -4.22
CA ALA A 134 -14.71 18.37 -5.01
C ALA A 134 -15.91 19.25 -4.66
N GLU A 135 -16.62 19.72 -5.67
CA GLU A 135 -17.98 20.24 -5.50
C GLU A 135 -18.96 19.06 -5.59
N MET A 136 -19.83 18.94 -4.58
CA MET A 136 -20.89 17.94 -4.54
C MET A 136 -22.10 18.46 -5.34
N ALA A 137 -22.49 17.72 -6.37
CA ALA A 137 -23.82 17.85 -6.94
C ALA A 137 -24.70 16.76 -6.31
N THR A 138 -25.67 17.16 -5.48
CA THR A 138 -26.77 16.27 -5.10
C THR A 138 -27.76 16.23 -6.26
N MET A 139 -27.82 15.11 -6.98
CA MET A 139 -28.81 14.94 -8.04
C MET A 139 -30.16 14.54 -7.44
N ASP A 140 -31.13 15.46 -7.50
CA ASP A 140 -32.54 15.13 -7.29
C ASP A 140 -33.02 14.16 -8.38
N GLY A 141 -33.78 13.15 -7.96
CA GLY A 141 -34.08 11.91 -8.71
C GLY A 141 -34.99 12.04 -9.94
N HIS A 142 -34.87 13.10 -10.73
CA HIS A 142 -35.67 13.28 -11.94
C HIS A 142 -34.78 13.65 -13.14
N GLU A 143 -34.24 12.59 -13.77
CA GLU A 143 -34.16 12.34 -15.22
C GLU A 143 -32.91 11.50 -15.54
N LEU A 144 -33.05 10.17 -15.36
CA LEU A 144 -32.08 9.19 -15.84
C LEU A 144 -32.07 9.18 -17.38
N PHE A 145 -31.08 9.86 -17.97
CA PHE A 145 -30.39 9.31 -19.13
C PHE A 145 -28.98 8.92 -18.71
N ASP A 146 -28.84 7.73 -18.10
CA ASP A 146 -27.88 6.73 -18.58
C ASP A 146 -28.00 5.40 -17.82
N SER A 147 -28.18 4.31 -18.57
CA SER A 147 -28.40 2.96 -18.03
C SER A 147 -27.19 2.35 -17.30
N HIS A 148 -26.01 2.95 -17.43
CA HIS A 148 -24.74 2.40 -16.94
C HIS A 148 -24.39 2.79 -15.49
N LEU A 149 -24.88 3.94 -15.00
CA LEU A 149 -24.65 4.38 -13.62
C LEU A 149 -25.79 4.00 -12.66
N ALA A 150 -26.87 3.38 -13.14
CA ALA A 150 -28.00 2.95 -12.33
C ALA A 150 -27.60 2.01 -11.17
N GLN A 151 -26.53 1.23 -11.35
CA GLN A 151 -25.98 0.36 -10.31
C GLN A 151 -25.30 1.12 -9.15
N PHE A 152 -25.01 2.42 -9.32
CA PHE A 152 -24.32 3.27 -8.35
C PHE A 152 -25.24 4.32 -7.73
N LYS A 153 -26.56 4.08 -7.69
CA LYS A 153 -27.57 5.07 -7.26
C LYS A 153 -27.30 5.71 -5.89
N ASP A 154 -26.69 4.98 -4.96
CA ASP A 154 -26.37 5.47 -3.61
C ASP A 154 -24.93 5.98 -3.48
N THR A 155 -24.17 6.07 -4.57
CA THR A 155 -22.78 6.53 -4.59
C THR A 155 -22.71 8.00 -4.97
N PRO A 156 -22.04 8.87 -4.18
CA PRO A 156 -21.90 10.27 -4.51
C PRO A 156 -21.09 10.46 -5.81
N VAL A 157 -21.50 11.41 -6.63
CA VAL A 157 -20.81 11.82 -7.86
C VAL A 157 -20.08 13.14 -7.61
N LEU A 158 -18.79 13.17 -7.92
CA LEU A 158 -17.90 14.30 -7.69
C LEU A 158 -17.25 14.76 -8.99
N HIS A 159 -17.17 16.07 -9.21
CA HIS A 159 -16.44 16.64 -10.33
C HIS A 159 -15.02 16.99 -9.90
N ALA A 160 -14.03 16.42 -10.58
CA ALA A 160 -12.61 16.65 -10.27
C ALA A 160 -12.15 18.00 -10.84
N ILE A 161 -12.04 19.01 -9.98
CA ILE A 161 -11.48 20.33 -10.35
C ILE A 161 -9.95 20.29 -10.25
N THR A 162 -9.43 19.72 -9.17
CA THR A 162 -7.99 19.51 -8.98
C THR A 162 -7.70 18.08 -8.54
N CYS A 163 -6.59 17.53 -9.03
CA CYS A 163 -6.15 16.20 -8.64
C CYS A 163 -4.65 16.23 -8.40
N LYS A 164 -4.20 15.62 -7.30
CA LYS A 164 -2.79 15.47 -6.98
C LYS A 164 -2.49 13.99 -6.83
N ASN A 165 -1.48 13.53 -7.57
CA ASN A 165 -0.97 12.19 -7.39
C ASN A 165 -0.24 12.09 -6.04
N VAL A 166 -0.62 11.10 -5.24
CA VAL A 166 -0.01 10.82 -3.94
C VAL A 166 0.75 9.50 -4.07
N GLN A 167 1.85 9.52 -4.83
CA GLN A 167 2.78 8.40 -4.91
C GLN A 167 4.11 8.75 -4.24
N GLY A 168 4.40 8.05 -3.13
CA GLY A 168 5.67 8.15 -2.41
C GLY A 168 5.93 9.49 -1.73
N THR A 169 6.56 9.44 -0.54
CA THR A 169 7.21 10.50 0.26
C THR A 169 6.56 11.89 0.44
N MET A 170 6.11 12.55 -0.62
CA MET A 170 5.81 13.99 -0.67
C MET A 170 4.32 14.34 -0.57
N GLY A 171 3.49 13.35 -0.25
CA GLY A 171 2.04 13.50 -0.17
C GLY A 171 1.42 12.96 1.11
N VAL A 172 2.21 12.71 2.17
CA VAL A 172 1.62 12.55 3.50
C VAL A 172 1.29 13.96 4.03
N PRO A 173 0.01 14.36 4.14
CA PRO A 173 -0.36 15.69 4.63
C PRO A 173 -0.04 15.89 6.12
N PHE A 174 0.59 14.89 6.76
CA PHE A 174 0.79 14.82 8.20
C PHE A 174 2.06 15.52 8.69
N PHE A 175 3.08 15.66 7.84
CA PHE A 175 4.40 16.15 8.26
C PHE A 175 4.95 17.21 7.30
N THR A 176 5.61 18.24 7.84
CA THR A 176 6.24 19.28 7.02
C THR A 176 7.62 18.83 6.54
N ASN A 177 8.08 19.35 5.38
CA ASN A 177 9.41 19.03 4.86
C ASN A 177 10.54 19.30 5.86
N THR A 178 10.42 20.36 6.67
CA THR A 178 11.40 20.67 7.72
C THR A 178 11.50 19.56 8.78
N GLN A 179 10.37 19.00 9.20
CA GLN A 179 10.35 17.89 10.17
C GLN A 179 10.97 16.62 9.59
N LEU A 180 10.79 16.38 8.29
CA LEU A 180 11.36 15.24 7.59
C LEU A 180 12.90 15.35 7.51
N ASP A 181 13.43 16.53 7.18
CA ASP A 181 14.88 16.77 7.10
C ASP A 181 15.56 16.64 8.47
N ASP A 182 14.94 17.21 9.52
CA ASP A 182 15.43 17.08 10.90
C ASP A 182 15.47 15.60 11.33
N THR A 183 14.44 14.83 10.98
CA THR A 183 14.34 13.41 11.30
C THR A 183 15.44 12.59 10.63
N LEU A 184 15.81 12.92 9.38
CA LEU A 184 16.91 12.26 8.67
C LEU A 184 18.25 12.46 9.39
N SER A 185 18.49 13.67 9.90
CA SER A 185 19.71 13.98 10.65
C SER A 185 19.80 13.24 12.00
N GLN A 186 18.65 12.96 12.62
CA GLN A 186 18.53 12.29 13.93
C GLN A 186 18.29 10.78 13.81
N ALA A 187 18.37 10.21 12.60
CA ALA A 187 18.03 8.82 12.33
C ALA A 187 18.75 7.83 13.27
N ARG A 188 20.02 8.06 13.57
CA ARG A 188 20.82 7.20 14.46
C ARG A 188 20.29 7.17 15.90
N ASP A 189 19.82 8.31 16.39
CA ASP A 189 19.30 8.45 17.75
C ASP A 189 17.89 7.85 17.88
N ILE A 190 17.09 7.91 16.80
CA ILE A 190 15.72 7.38 16.75
C ILE A 190 15.70 5.85 16.58
N ARG A 191 16.68 5.30 15.86
CA ARG A 191 16.80 3.87 15.55
C ARG A 191 16.75 2.98 16.81
N GLY A 192 17.57 3.28 17.82
CA GLY A 192 17.69 2.47 19.03
C GLY A 192 16.36 2.34 19.79
N PRO A 193 15.73 3.46 20.18
CA PRO A 193 14.42 3.46 20.82
C PRO A 193 13.33 2.76 20.01
N LEU A 194 13.36 2.87 18.67
CA LEU A 194 12.41 2.16 17.80
C LEU A 194 12.61 0.64 17.83
N ILE A 195 13.85 0.16 17.78
CA ILE A 195 14.16 -1.28 17.91
C ILE A 195 13.73 -1.78 19.29
N ASP A 196 13.99 -1.01 20.35
CA ASP A 196 13.59 -1.37 21.71
C ASP A 196 12.06 -1.42 21.84
N TYR A 197 11.34 -0.47 21.24
CA TYR A 197 9.88 -0.48 21.18
C TYR A 197 9.35 -1.74 20.47
N ILE A 198 9.85 -2.05 19.28
CA ILE A 198 9.46 -3.25 18.53
C ILE A 198 9.80 -4.51 19.34
N ALA A 199 10.93 -4.53 20.05
CA ALA A 199 11.37 -5.68 20.86
C ALA A 199 10.42 -6.00 22.02
N THR A 200 9.68 -5.00 22.53
CA THR A 200 8.66 -5.26 23.56
C THR A 200 7.56 -6.22 23.09
N TYR A 201 7.31 -6.29 21.78
CA TYR A 201 6.33 -7.20 21.16
C TYR A 201 6.92 -8.56 20.77
N PHE A 202 8.24 -8.75 20.90
CA PHE A 202 8.94 -10.01 20.61
C PHE A 202 9.65 -10.57 21.86
N GLY A 203 9.20 -10.20 23.05
CA GLY A 203 9.74 -10.75 24.29
C GLY A 203 11.15 -10.26 24.56
N GLY A 204 11.51 -9.07 24.07
CA GLY A 204 12.84 -8.46 24.19
C GLY A 204 13.84 -8.88 23.11
N ASP A 205 13.43 -9.62 22.09
CA ASP A 205 14.33 -10.10 21.02
C ASP A 205 14.68 -8.98 20.03
N LYS A 206 15.76 -8.25 20.33
CA LYS A 206 16.24 -7.13 19.50
C LYS A 206 16.61 -7.53 18.08
N LEU A 207 17.07 -8.77 17.86
CA LEU A 207 17.47 -9.22 16.53
C LEU A 207 16.25 -9.28 15.60
N VAL A 208 15.15 -9.88 16.05
CA VAL A 208 13.89 -9.92 15.28
C VAL A 208 13.37 -8.51 15.03
N SER A 209 13.41 -7.65 16.05
CA SER A 209 12.97 -6.26 15.93
C SER A 209 13.71 -5.48 14.87
N GLU A 210 15.02 -5.71 14.77
CA GLU A 210 15.84 -5.07 13.75
C GLU A 210 15.44 -5.55 12.35
N PHE A 211 15.23 -6.85 12.13
CA PHE A 211 14.72 -7.36 10.86
C PHE A 211 13.32 -6.84 10.51
N VAL A 212 12.43 -6.70 11.49
CA VAL A 212 11.11 -6.08 11.31
C VAL A 212 11.28 -4.62 10.86
N LEU A 213 12.16 -3.86 11.51
CA LEU A 213 12.48 -2.49 11.10
C LEU A 213 12.97 -2.43 9.64
N LEU A 214 13.89 -3.32 9.25
CA LEU A 214 14.38 -3.40 7.87
C LEU A 214 13.24 -3.72 6.88
N GLN A 215 12.30 -4.59 7.27
CA GLN A 215 11.11 -4.90 6.48
C GLN A 215 10.17 -3.71 6.33
N LEU A 216 9.99 -2.90 7.38
CA LEU A 216 9.18 -1.68 7.31
C LEU A 216 9.80 -0.61 6.40
N LEU A 217 11.14 -0.55 6.33
CA LEU A 217 11.89 0.33 5.44
C LEU A 217 12.00 -0.19 4.00
N SER A 218 11.60 -1.43 3.76
CA SER A 218 11.69 -2.01 2.43
C SER A 218 10.78 -1.30 1.44
N LYS A 219 11.34 -1.06 0.26
CA LYS A 219 10.65 -0.47 -0.89
C LYS A 219 11.15 -1.15 -2.13
N VAL A 220 10.22 -1.59 -2.96
CA VAL A 220 10.52 -2.19 -4.27
C VAL A 220 10.74 -1.05 -5.25
N SER A 221 11.98 -0.92 -5.73
CA SER A 221 12.31 0.01 -6.81
C SER A 221 12.50 -0.77 -8.09
N ILE A 222 11.86 -0.29 -9.15
CA ILE A 222 12.00 -0.83 -10.49
C ILE A 222 13.20 -0.12 -11.12
N GLU A 223 14.31 -0.82 -11.35
CA GLU A 223 15.36 -0.28 -12.22
C GLU A 223 15.96 -1.37 -13.13
N ARG A 224 16.26 -0.95 -14.37
CA ARG A 224 17.03 -1.61 -15.44
C ARG A 224 16.76 -3.11 -15.68
N HIS A 225 16.23 -3.40 -16.86
CA HIS A 225 16.04 -4.76 -17.42
C HIS A 225 14.94 -5.62 -16.78
N GLY A 226 14.00 -5.01 -16.04
CA GLY A 226 12.80 -5.72 -15.53
C GLY A 226 13.04 -6.55 -14.26
N LEU A 227 14.23 -6.48 -13.66
CA LEU A 227 14.51 -7.07 -12.36
C LEU A 227 14.09 -6.07 -11.26
N LYS A 228 13.18 -6.50 -10.39
CA LYS A 228 12.76 -5.69 -9.25
C LYS A 228 13.78 -5.83 -8.13
N ILE A 229 14.30 -4.69 -7.66
CA ILE A 229 15.32 -4.63 -6.62
C ILE A 229 14.71 -4.00 -5.38
N GLY A 230 15.16 -4.43 -4.22
CA GLY A 230 14.76 -3.83 -2.95
C GLY A 230 13.63 -4.54 -2.23
N GLN A 231 13.01 -5.55 -2.86
CA GLN A 231 12.07 -6.43 -2.20
C GLN A 231 12.74 -7.16 -1.04
N PHE A 232 12.16 -7.02 0.14
CA PHE A 232 12.47 -7.82 1.31
C PHE A 232 11.14 -8.42 1.77
N CYS A 233 11.06 -9.74 1.93
CA CYS A 233 9.94 -10.38 2.61
C CYS A 233 10.49 -11.19 3.78
N LEU A 234 9.92 -10.92 4.95
CA LEU A 234 10.38 -11.43 6.22
C LEU A 234 9.42 -12.50 6.71
N ASN A 235 9.93 -13.69 6.99
CA ASN A 235 9.22 -14.71 7.73
C ASN A 235 9.74 -14.77 9.16
N ILE A 236 8.81 -14.65 10.10
CA ILE A 236 9.04 -14.76 11.53
C ILE A 236 8.52 -16.12 11.96
N SER A 237 9.43 -17.05 12.22
CA SER A 237 9.11 -18.43 12.59
C SER A 237 9.13 -18.64 14.11
N ASN A 238 8.60 -19.80 14.55
CA ASN A 238 8.45 -20.18 15.97
C ASN A 238 7.44 -19.28 16.71
N PHE A 239 6.38 -18.91 16.00
CA PHE A 239 5.34 -18.05 16.52
C PHE A 239 4.14 -18.88 16.95
N ASN A 240 3.91 -19.04 18.26
CA ASN A 240 3.08 -20.14 18.79
C ASN A 240 1.82 -19.68 19.55
N SER A 241 1.44 -18.39 19.48
CA SER A 241 0.18 -17.93 20.09
C SER A 241 -0.59 -16.92 19.23
N ASP A 242 -1.89 -17.14 19.08
CA ASP A 242 -2.83 -16.26 18.35
C ASP A 242 -2.84 -14.84 18.95
N SER A 243 -2.68 -14.74 20.28
CA SER A 243 -2.56 -13.47 21.02
C SER A 243 -1.36 -12.64 20.59
N SER A 244 -0.25 -13.30 20.26
CA SER A 244 0.94 -12.61 19.78
C SER A 244 0.73 -12.09 18.36
N ALA A 245 -0.05 -12.78 17.52
CA ALA A 245 -0.24 -12.38 16.12
C ALA A 245 -1.04 -11.08 16.05
N GLN A 246 -2.08 -10.97 16.88
CA GLN A 246 -2.84 -9.73 17.05
C GLN A 246 -1.98 -8.60 17.63
N SER A 247 -1.09 -8.90 18.58
CA SER A 247 -0.15 -7.91 19.11
C SER A 247 0.78 -7.34 18.02
N ILE A 248 1.27 -8.17 17.10
CA ILE A 248 2.08 -7.73 15.95
C ILE A 248 1.23 -6.91 14.97
N LYS A 249 0.00 -7.35 14.69
CA LYS A 249 -0.94 -6.60 13.83
C LYS A 249 -1.16 -5.19 14.40
N ASN A 250 -1.30 -5.05 15.72
CA ASN A 250 -1.45 -3.76 16.39
C ASN A 250 -0.17 -2.91 16.35
N LEU A 251 1.00 -3.53 16.59
CA LEU A 251 2.30 -2.86 16.52
C LEU A 251 2.52 -2.24 15.13
N VAL A 252 2.40 -3.04 14.07
CA VAL A 252 2.62 -2.57 12.70
C VAL A 252 1.62 -1.46 12.37
N SER A 253 0.35 -1.61 12.78
CA SER A 253 -0.72 -0.64 12.48
C SER A 253 -0.46 0.70 13.16
N SER A 254 0.20 0.68 14.31
CA SER A 254 0.60 1.90 15.00
C SER A 254 1.71 2.68 14.30
N LEU A 255 2.52 2.04 13.44
CA LEU A 255 3.74 2.59 12.84
C LEU A 255 3.60 2.93 11.34
N VAL A 256 2.79 2.17 10.60
CA VAL A 256 2.71 2.28 9.14
C VAL A 256 1.45 3.03 8.66
N LEU A 257 1.46 3.47 7.41
CA LEU A 257 0.31 4.15 6.80
C LEU A 257 -0.82 3.18 6.44
N HIS A 258 -0.45 2.05 5.81
CA HIS A 258 -1.38 1.04 5.33
C HIS A 258 -0.93 -0.35 5.76
N GLN A 259 -1.86 -1.12 6.32
CA GLN A 259 -1.66 -2.50 6.72
C GLN A 259 -2.88 -3.35 6.35
N VAL A 260 -2.62 -4.54 5.85
CA VAL A 260 -3.64 -5.58 5.63
C VAL A 260 -3.18 -6.88 6.26
N SER A 261 -4.07 -7.58 6.96
CA SER A 261 -3.79 -8.92 7.48
C SER A 261 -4.54 -9.97 6.68
N ILE A 262 -3.83 -11.00 6.21
CA ILE A 262 -4.40 -12.13 5.47
C ILE A 262 -4.19 -13.38 6.31
N PRO A 263 -5.23 -13.90 6.99
CA PRO A 263 -5.17 -15.19 7.64
C PRO A 263 -5.23 -16.31 6.60
N LEU A 264 -4.22 -17.18 6.56
CA LEU A 264 -4.15 -18.32 5.62
C LEU A 264 -4.98 -19.51 6.10
N THR A 265 -6.26 -19.26 6.34
CA THR A 265 -7.23 -20.34 6.56
C THR A 265 -7.69 -20.92 5.24
N LEU A 266 -8.14 -22.19 5.25
CA LEU A 266 -8.77 -22.81 4.09
C LEU A 266 -10.03 -22.06 3.63
N GLU A 267 -10.72 -21.39 4.56
CA GLU A 267 -11.88 -20.58 4.26
C GLU A 267 -11.50 -19.33 3.47
N THR A 268 -10.54 -18.55 3.97
CA THR A 268 -10.04 -17.35 3.29
C THR A 268 -9.52 -17.72 1.90
N LEU A 269 -8.70 -18.76 1.80
CA LEU A 269 -8.09 -19.17 0.54
C LEU A 269 -9.13 -19.62 -0.50
N ASN A 270 -10.18 -20.34 -0.11
CA ASN A 270 -11.15 -20.86 -1.08
C ASN A 270 -12.34 -19.92 -1.36
N LYS A 271 -12.74 -19.07 -0.39
CA LYS A 271 -13.92 -18.19 -0.54
C LYS A 271 -13.57 -16.79 -1.03
N SER A 272 -12.42 -16.25 -0.67
CA SER A 272 -12.03 -14.89 -1.07
C SER A 272 -11.35 -14.88 -2.44
N ARG A 273 -11.14 -13.68 -2.98
CA ARG A 273 -10.45 -13.46 -4.25
C ARG A 273 -9.22 -12.60 -3.99
N PHE A 274 -8.03 -13.10 -4.31
CA PHE A 274 -6.80 -12.34 -4.09
C PHE A 274 -6.43 -11.46 -5.29
N SER A 275 -6.78 -11.88 -6.50
CA SER A 275 -6.52 -11.16 -7.76
C SER A 275 -7.78 -10.56 -8.36
N PRO A 276 -7.76 -9.32 -8.88
CA PRO A 276 -8.91 -8.73 -9.57
C PRO A 276 -9.36 -9.55 -10.78
N GLN A 277 -10.66 -9.57 -11.01
CA GLN A 277 -11.25 -10.34 -12.10
C GLN A 277 -12.44 -9.61 -12.72
N SER A 278 -12.41 -9.45 -14.04
CA SER A 278 -13.56 -8.97 -14.81
C SER A 278 -14.56 -10.10 -15.02
N VAL A 279 -15.80 -9.86 -14.60
CA VAL A 279 -16.95 -10.77 -14.73
C VAL A 279 -18.12 -9.96 -15.28
N ASN A 280 -18.64 -10.34 -16.44
CA ASN A 280 -19.76 -9.63 -17.10
C ASN A 280 -19.50 -8.12 -17.28
N GLU A 281 -18.30 -7.76 -17.72
CA GLU A 281 -17.86 -6.35 -17.91
C GLU A 281 -17.66 -5.55 -16.62
N ASP A 282 -17.99 -6.10 -15.45
CA ASP A 282 -17.66 -5.51 -14.15
C ASP A 282 -16.31 -6.01 -13.64
N LEU A 283 -15.46 -5.09 -13.18
CA LEU A 283 -14.20 -5.42 -12.53
C LEU A 283 -14.42 -5.67 -11.04
N LEU A 284 -14.27 -6.93 -10.61
CA LEU A 284 -14.32 -7.32 -9.20
C LEU A 284 -12.95 -7.20 -8.57
N SER A 285 -12.91 -6.67 -7.35
CA SER A 285 -11.67 -6.42 -6.62
C SER A 285 -11.04 -7.71 -6.10
N GLY A 286 -9.71 -7.68 -6.00
CA GLY A 286 -8.94 -8.70 -5.29
C GLY A 286 -8.31 -8.12 -4.02
N VAL A 287 -8.14 -8.93 -2.98
CA VAL A 287 -7.54 -8.53 -1.69
C VAL A 287 -6.14 -7.93 -1.86
N LEU A 288 -5.37 -8.36 -2.86
CA LEU A 288 -4.02 -7.85 -3.12
C LEU A 288 -3.99 -6.55 -3.95
N GLN A 289 -5.14 -6.02 -4.36
CA GLN A 289 -5.26 -4.74 -5.04
C GLN A 289 -5.14 -3.59 -4.03
N LEU A 290 -3.92 -3.39 -3.53
CA LEU A 290 -3.59 -2.46 -2.45
C LEU A 290 -2.75 -1.29 -2.96
N VAL A 291 -2.70 -0.21 -2.19
CA VAL A 291 -1.89 0.97 -2.52
C VAL A 291 -0.40 0.64 -2.39
N PRO A 292 0.48 1.19 -3.26
CA PRO A 292 1.92 1.07 -3.10
C PRO A 292 2.39 1.44 -1.70
N GLY A 293 3.26 0.62 -1.15
CA GLY A 293 3.79 0.78 0.20
C GLY A 293 2.98 0.08 1.30
N THR A 294 1.91 -0.65 0.98
CA THR A 294 1.11 -1.36 1.98
C THR A 294 1.89 -2.53 2.59
N HIS A 295 1.80 -2.70 3.91
CA HIS A 295 2.37 -3.85 4.62
C HIS A 295 1.32 -4.96 4.77
N VAL A 296 1.61 -6.13 4.21
CA VAL A 296 0.74 -7.30 4.27
C VAL A 296 1.28 -8.28 5.30
N ILE A 297 0.51 -8.52 6.36
CA ILE A 297 0.82 -9.52 7.38
C ILE A 297 0.09 -10.82 7.02
N VAL A 298 0.86 -11.84 6.69
CA VAL A 298 0.34 -13.16 6.32
C VAL A 298 0.47 -14.10 7.51
N ASP A 299 -0.67 -14.60 8.00
CA ASP A 299 -0.72 -15.44 9.19
C ASP A 299 -0.85 -16.92 8.77
N GLU A 300 0.24 -17.68 8.88
CA GLU A 300 0.27 -19.13 8.62
C GLU A 300 -0.07 -19.95 9.86
N SER A 301 -0.24 -19.33 11.04
CA SER A 301 -0.51 -20.09 12.28
C SER A 301 -1.87 -20.80 12.25
N GLU A 302 -2.85 -20.22 11.55
CA GLU A 302 -4.20 -20.75 11.38
C GLU A 302 -4.33 -21.76 10.22
N LEU A 303 -3.21 -22.08 9.56
CA LEU A 303 -3.23 -23.02 8.45
C LEU A 303 -3.41 -24.46 8.94
N SER A 304 -4.46 -25.12 8.43
CA SER A 304 -4.79 -26.52 8.74
C SER A 304 -4.69 -27.40 7.49
N GLU A 305 -4.44 -28.69 7.69
CA GLU A 305 -4.44 -29.67 6.60
C GLU A 305 -5.84 -29.77 5.98
N GLY A 306 -5.92 -29.67 4.65
CA GLY A 306 -7.17 -29.79 3.91
C GLY A 306 -6.96 -29.63 2.40
N GLN A 307 -8.06 -29.64 1.65
CA GLN A 307 -8.02 -29.52 0.20
C GLN A 307 -8.23 -28.06 -0.23
N LEU A 308 -7.32 -27.57 -1.06
CA LEU A 308 -7.49 -26.32 -1.79
C LEU A 308 -8.27 -26.62 -3.08
N GLY A 309 -9.36 -25.90 -3.30
CA GLY A 309 -10.04 -25.89 -4.59
C GLY A 309 -9.27 -25.03 -5.61
N ASP A 310 -9.78 -24.96 -6.84
CA ASP A 310 -9.15 -24.19 -7.91
C ASP A 310 -8.95 -22.71 -7.54
N THR A 311 -9.91 -22.11 -6.83
CA THR A 311 -9.80 -20.74 -6.30
C THR A 311 -8.67 -20.61 -5.28
N GLY A 312 -8.54 -21.57 -4.36
CA GLY A 312 -7.45 -21.60 -3.38
C GLY A 312 -6.08 -21.72 -4.02
N VAL A 313 -5.94 -22.56 -5.05
CA VAL A 313 -4.69 -22.69 -5.81
C VAL A 313 -4.35 -21.39 -6.53
N ARG A 314 -5.32 -20.74 -7.18
CA ARG A 314 -5.12 -19.44 -7.84
C ARG A 314 -4.76 -18.33 -6.86
N ASN A 315 -5.39 -18.31 -5.68
CA ASN A 315 -5.08 -17.33 -4.63
C ASN A 315 -3.66 -17.53 -4.07
N MET A 316 -3.24 -18.79 -3.85
CA MET A 316 -1.86 -19.10 -3.47
C MET A 316 -0.86 -18.67 -4.55
N GLN A 317 -1.16 -18.93 -5.83
CA GLN A 317 -0.33 -18.47 -6.95
C GLN A 317 -0.25 -16.94 -7.02
N ALA A 318 -1.37 -16.24 -6.83
CA ALA A 318 -1.41 -14.79 -6.79
C ALA A 318 -0.55 -14.24 -5.65
N LEU A 319 -0.64 -14.83 -4.45
CA LEU A 319 0.17 -14.44 -3.30
C LEU A 319 1.66 -14.71 -3.54
N ILE A 320 2.02 -15.86 -4.08
CA ILE A 320 3.40 -16.19 -4.45
C ILE A 320 3.93 -15.22 -5.51
N ASN A 321 3.13 -14.85 -6.50
CA ASN A 321 3.51 -13.92 -7.56
C ASN A 321 3.68 -12.48 -7.01
N ALA A 322 2.80 -12.05 -6.12
CA ALA A 322 2.90 -10.76 -5.44
C ALA A 322 4.11 -10.71 -4.49
N ILE A 323 4.42 -11.83 -3.81
CA ILE A 323 5.64 -11.95 -3.04
C ILE A 323 6.82 -11.91 -4.00
N GLN A 324 7.12 -12.95 -4.78
CA GLN A 324 8.38 -13.09 -5.52
C GLN A 324 8.62 -12.08 -6.63
N HIS A 325 7.57 -11.70 -7.37
CA HIS A 325 7.69 -10.86 -8.55
C HIS A 325 7.08 -9.48 -8.37
N GLN A 326 6.43 -9.23 -7.21
CA GLN A 326 5.75 -7.97 -6.94
C GLN A 326 4.77 -7.60 -8.06
N LYS A 327 4.09 -8.62 -8.61
CA LYS A 327 3.13 -8.48 -9.71
C LYS A 327 1.77 -8.99 -9.29
N LEU A 328 0.73 -8.28 -9.73
CA LEU A 328 -0.65 -8.67 -9.56
C LEU A 328 -1.30 -8.90 -10.93
N THR A 329 -1.73 -10.13 -11.16
CA THR A 329 -2.40 -10.53 -12.41
C THR A 329 -3.88 -10.18 -12.34
N TYR A 330 -4.37 -9.44 -13.33
CA TYR A 330 -5.78 -9.13 -13.54
C TYR A 330 -6.36 -10.10 -14.56
N GLY A 331 -7.42 -10.80 -14.16
CA GLY A 331 -8.10 -11.76 -15.02
C GLY A 331 -9.23 -11.12 -15.82
N PHE A 332 -9.18 -11.20 -17.15
CA PHE A 332 -10.30 -10.89 -18.03
C PHE A 332 -10.81 -12.19 -18.69
N PRO A 333 -12.03 -12.21 -19.26
CA PRO A 333 -12.60 -13.43 -19.84
C PRO A 333 -11.70 -14.13 -20.88
N TYR A 334 -10.90 -13.37 -21.62
CA TYR A 334 -10.06 -13.87 -22.72
C TYR A 334 -8.58 -13.48 -22.63
N SER A 335 -8.18 -12.75 -21.58
CA SER A 335 -6.82 -12.23 -21.43
C SER A 335 -6.45 -12.06 -19.96
N GLN A 336 -5.15 -11.96 -19.70
CA GLN A 336 -4.62 -11.66 -18.37
C GLN A 336 -3.53 -10.59 -18.51
N PHE A 337 -3.51 -9.65 -17.58
CA PHE A 337 -2.52 -8.57 -17.57
C PHE A 337 -1.84 -8.49 -16.20
N ASP A 338 -0.52 -8.39 -16.20
CA ASP A 338 0.26 -8.25 -14.96
C ASP A 338 0.55 -6.77 -14.70
N PHE A 339 0.21 -6.31 -13.51
CA PHE A 339 0.53 -4.97 -13.03
C PHE A 339 1.58 -5.05 -11.93
N ASP A 340 2.49 -4.08 -11.91
CA ASP A 340 3.49 -3.98 -10.85
C ASP A 340 2.86 -3.44 -9.56
N VAL A 341 3.19 -4.09 -8.44
CA VAL A 341 2.81 -3.68 -7.09
C VAL A 341 4.07 -3.43 -6.24
N ASP A 342 3.93 -2.66 -5.16
CA ASP A 342 4.97 -2.46 -4.15
C ASP A 342 4.36 -2.78 -2.78
N LEU A 343 4.48 -4.05 -2.37
CA LEU A 343 3.90 -4.57 -1.12
C LEU A 343 5.00 -5.18 -0.23
N GLY A 344 4.99 -4.80 1.04
CA GLY A 344 5.91 -5.36 2.04
C GLY A 344 5.27 -6.52 2.78
N PHE A 345 5.82 -7.73 2.67
CA PHE A 345 5.25 -8.92 3.31
C PHE A 345 5.97 -9.30 4.62
N ILE A 346 5.19 -9.51 5.67
CA ILE A 346 5.61 -10.15 6.93
C ILE A 346 4.80 -11.43 7.10
N THR A 347 5.45 -12.58 7.01
CA THR A 347 4.84 -13.89 7.22
C THR A 347 5.06 -14.32 8.68
N LEU A 348 4.01 -14.72 9.37
CA LEU A 348 4.05 -15.29 10.71
C LEU A 348 3.84 -16.80 10.60
N SER A 349 4.83 -17.60 11.01
CA SER A 349 4.75 -19.05 10.91
C SER A 349 5.09 -19.76 12.22
N THR A 350 4.35 -20.83 12.52
CA THR A 350 4.65 -21.73 13.64
C THR A 350 5.85 -22.62 13.31
N ARG A 351 5.99 -23.01 12.04
CA ARG A 351 7.01 -23.93 11.52
C ARG A 351 7.72 -23.35 10.30
N LYS A 352 8.26 -24.21 9.44
CA LYS A 352 8.78 -23.80 8.13
C LYS A 352 7.63 -23.25 7.29
N SER A 353 7.79 -22.02 6.79
CA SER A 353 6.76 -21.38 5.99
C SER A 353 6.59 -22.04 4.63
N LEU A 354 5.33 -22.06 4.17
CA LEU A 354 4.97 -22.55 2.83
C LEU A 354 5.20 -21.50 1.75
N LEU A 355 5.19 -20.23 2.13
CA LEU A 355 5.43 -19.13 1.23
C LEU A 355 6.92 -18.97 0.94
N PRO A 356 7.29 -18.52 -0.26
CA PRO A 356 8.67 -18.16 -0.56
C PRO A 356 9.03 -16.89 0.23
N ASN A 357 10.04 -16.97 1.08
CA ASN A 357 10.51 -15.82 1.84
C ASN A 357 12.00 -15.60 1.58
N GLN A 358 12.42 -14.37 1.33
CA GLN A 358 13.84 -14.04 1.15
C GLN A 358 14.60 -14.14 2.48
N CYS A 359 13.95 -13.77 3.58
CA CYS A 359 14.55 -13.81 4.90
C CYS A 359 13.65 -14.55 5.88
N THR A 360 14.18 -15.56 6.58
CA THR A 360 13.51 -16.18 7.74
C THR A 360 14.33 -15.94 9.00
N ILE A 361 13.66 -15.61 10.09
CA ILE A 361 14.25 -15.52 11.43
C ILE A 361 13.32 -16.16 12.47
N ALA A 362 13.90 -17.00 13.33
CA ALA A 362 13.18 -17.62 14.43
C ALA A 362 13.19 -16.75 15.69
N VAL A 363 12.01 -16.52 16.27
CA VAL A 363 11.84 -15.77 17.52
C VAL A 363 12.39 -16.56 18.69
N LYS A 364 13.24 -15.91 19.50
CA LYS A 364 13.75 -16.44 20.77
C LYS A 364 13.44 -15.41 21.87
N PRO A 365 12.26 -15.48 22.48
CA PRO A 365 11.85 -14.48 23.46
C PRO A 365 12.74 -14.58 24.71
N ALA A 366 13.23 -13.44 25.19
CA ALA A 366 13.99 -13.37 26.44
C ALA A 366 13.08 -13.47 27.68
N TYR A 367 11.80 -13.11 27.53
CA TYR A 367 10.76 -13.27 28.55
C TYR A 367 9.43 -13.75 27.94
N PRO A 368 8.53 -14.38 28.73
CA PRO A 368 7.26 -14.90 28.23
C PRO A 368 6.41 -13.82 27.53
N MET A 369 5.78 -14.22 26.43
CA MET A 369 4.98 -13.35 25.55
C MET A 369 3.52 -13.15 25.99
N ASP A 370 3.16 -13.63 27.19
CA ASP A 370 1.78 -13.68 27.67
C ASP A 370 1.14 -12.30 27.92
N GLN A 371 -0.20 -12.26 27.81
CA GLN A 371 -1.06 -11.06 27.93
C GLN A 371 -0.90 -10.28 29.25
N SER A 372 -0.41 -10.91 30.32
CA SER A 372 -0.20 -10.27 31.62
C SER A 372 0.89 -9.18 31.63
N GLN A 373 1.63 -9.03 30.53
CA GLN A 373 2.65 -7.99 30.35
C GLN A 373 2.17 -6.79 29.52
N GLU A 374 0.95 -6.79 28.96
CA GLU A 374 0.42 -5.60 28.26
C GLU A 374 0.41 -4.36 29.17
N ASP A 375 0.10 -4.55 30.45
CA ASP A 375 0.09 -3.49 31.47
C ASP A 375 1.48 -2.97 31.87
N ASN A 376 2.56 -3.73 31.59
CA ASN A 376 3.94 -3.36 31.93
C ASN A 376 4.77 -2.93 30.71
N ARG A 377 4.20 -2.95 29.49
CA ARG A 377 4.88 -2.42 28.31
C ARG A 377 5.01 -0.91 28.46
N SER A 378 6.23 -0.39 28.41
CA SER A 378 6.47 1.05 28.27
C SER A 378 6.00 1.49 26.89
N LEU A 379 4.70 1.77 26.77
CA LEU A 379 4.09 2.26 25.55
C LEU A 379 4.63 3.67 25.26
N PRO A 380 5.18 3.90 24.05
CA PRO A 380 5.67 5.21 23.66
C PRO A 380 4.53 6.22 23.65
N THR A 381 4.86 7.46 24.01
CA THR A 381 3.92 8.58 23.92
C THR A 381 3.52 8.81 22.45
N LYS A 382 2.34 9.39 22.20
CA LYS A 382 1.89 9.77 20.84
C LYS A 382 2.97 10.52 20.03
N GLN A 383 3.64 11.47 20.67
CA GLN A 383 4.75 12.23 20.06
C GLN A 383 5.94 11.34 19.64
N GLN A 384 6.29 10.34 20.44
CA GLN A 384 7.36 9.40 20.10
C GLN A 384 6.95 8.49 18.93
N LEU A 385 5.70 8.03 18.89
CA LEU A 385 5.16 7.30 17.75
C LEU A 385 5.18 8.14 16.48
N ASP A 386 4.86 9.42 16.56
CA ASP A 386 4.92 10.33 15.41
C ASP A 386 6.35 10.48 14.88
N VAL A 387 7.34 10.58 15.77
CA VAL A 387 8.77 10.55 15.38
C VAL A 387 9.14 9.23 14.70
N PHE A 388 8.67 8.09 15.19
CA PHE A 388 8.90 6.80 14.55
C PHE A 388 8.23 6.69 13.18
N ARG A 389 7.01 7.21 13.03
CA ARG A 389 6.28 7.25 11.75
C ARG A 389 7.00 8.12 10.73
N MET A 390 7.48 9.30 11.13
CA MET A 390 8.30 10.18 10.29
C MET A 390 9.58 9.48 9.86
N PHE A 391 10.28 8.84 10.81
CA PHE A 391 11.51 8.09 10.54
C PHE A 391 11.31 7.03 9.46
N LEU A 392 10.27 6.20 9.58
CA LEU A 392 9.96 5.17 8.59
C LEU A 392 9.64 5.78 7.22
N GLN A 393 8.85 6.85 7.19
CA GLN A 393 8.41 7.46 5.94
C GLN A 393 9.55 8.13 5.17
N VAL A 394 10.46 8.83 5.88
CA VAL A 394 11.61 9.50 5.25
C VAL A 394 12.57 8.47 4.66
N LEU A 395 12.96 7.48 5.48
CA LEU A 395 14.03 6.56 5.11
C LEU A 395 13.61 5.53 4.06
N ARG A 396 12.34 5.11 4.07
CA ARG A 396 11.79 4.21 3.04
C ARG A 396 11.89 4.79 1.63
N ASN A 397 11.87 6.10 1.53
CA ASN A 397 11.84 6.83 0.27
C ASN A 397 13.14 7.58 -0.04
N ALA A 398 14.14 7.48 0.85
CA ALA A 398 15.45 8.04 0.61
C ALA A 398 16.13 7.34 -0.58
N SER A 399 16.86 8.12 -1.37
CA SER A 399 17.74 7.60 -2.41
C SER A 399 18.93 6.89 -1.78
N TYR A 400 19.36 5.79 -2.40
CA TYR A 400 20.51 5.02 -1.95
C TYR A 400 21.43 4.69 -3.12
N GLU A 401 22.74 4.83 -2.91
CA GLU A 401 23.77 4.55 -3.90
C GLU A 401 24.91 3.71 -3.31
N ILE A 402 25.46 2.78 -4.10
CA ILE A 402 26.60 1.95 -3.71
C ILE A 402 27.85 2.50 -4.41
N PRO A 403 28.83 3.06 -3.67
CA PRO A 403 30.08 3.53 -4.26
C PRO A 403 30.88 2.39 -4.92
N GLU A 404 31.62 2.72 -5.99
CA GLU A 404 32.45 1.76 -6.71
C GLU A 404 33.57 1.15 -5.84
N SER A 405 34.12 1.95 -4.92
CA SER A 405 35.14 1.50 -3.96
C SER A 405 34.65 0.35 -3.07
N ILE A 406 33.39 0.40 -2.63
CA ILE A 406 32.78 -0.66 -1.83
C ILE A 406 32.36 -1.84 -2.72
N SER A 407 31.96 -1.60 -3.97
CA SER A 407 31.66 -2.68 -4.92
C SER A 407 32.85 -3.63 -5.12
N GLN A 408 34.08 -3.09 -5.22
CA GLN A 408 35.30 -3.90 -5.30
C GLN A 408 35.54 -4.71 -4.00
N TYR A 409 35.36 -4.08 -2.84
CA TYR A 409 35.48 -4.74 -1.54
C TYR A 409 34.51 -5.92 -1.40
N ILE A 410 33.25 -5.75 -1.82
CA ILE A 410 32.22 -6.80 -1.81
C ILE A 410 32.60 -7.96 -2.73
N GLN A 411 33.14 -7.67 -3.92
CA GLN A 411 33.61 -8.70 -4.85
C GLN A 411 34.74 -9.54 -4.22
N ASP A 412 35.74 -8.87 -3.64
CA ASP A 412 36.86 -9.54 -2.98
C ASP A 412 36.42 -10.38 -1.78
N ASP A 413 35.49 -9.86 -0.97
CA ASP A 413 34.93 -10.53 0.20
C ASP A 413 34.12 -11.77 -0.21
N PHE A 414 33.26 -11.65 -1.22
CA PHE A 414 32.47 -12.75 -1.75
C PHE A 414 33.34 -13.86 -2.36
N VAL A 415 34.42 -13.50 -3.06
CA VAL A 415 35.39 -14.48 -3.59
C VAL A 415 36.12 -15.20 -2.46
N LYS A 416 36.48 -14.50 -1.37
CA LYS A 416 37.10 -15.12 -0.19
C LYS A 416 36.14 -16.10 0.49
N GLU A 417 34.88 -15.71 0.68
CA GLU A 417 33.86 -16.55 1.30
C GLU A 417 33.63 -17.84 0.46
N ARG A 418 33.56 -17.73 -0.87
CA ARG A 418 33.46 -18.91 -1.75
C ARG A 418 34.66 -19.84 -1.68
N LYS A 419 35.88 -19.29 -1.56
CA LYS A 419 37.10 -20.09 -1.38
C LYS A 419 37.07 -20.84 -0.04
N GLN A 420 36.72 -20.15 1.04
CA GLN A 420 36.60 -20.76 2.36
C GLN A 420 35.52 -21.85 2.41
N ALA A 421 34.35 -21.62 1.81
CA ALA A 421 33.29 -22.62 1.73
C ALA A 421 33.75 -23.87 0.96
N SER A 422 34.51 -23.69 -0.14
CA SER A 422 35.10 -24.79 -0.90
C SER A 422 36.15 -25.57 -0.11
N GLU A 423 36.97 -24.89 0.69
CA GLU A 423 37.98 -25.52 1.56
C GLU A 423 37.33 -26.29 2.72
N GLN A 424 36.23 -25.77 3.28
CA GLN A 424 35.51 -26.34 4.41
C GLN A 424 34.40 -27.33 4.00
N GLN A 425 34.26 -27.65 2.70
CA GLN A 425 33.18 -28.48 2.15
C GLN A 425 31.77 -28.03 2.56
N MET A 426 31.59 -26.73 2.78
CA MET A 426 30.30 -26.11 3.06
C MET A 426 29.56 -25.77 1.76
N PRO A 427 28.22 -25.63 1.79
CA PRO A 427 27.46 -25.17 0.63
C PRO A 427 28.00 -23.80 0.16
N LEU A 428 28.29 -23.70 -1.14
CA LEU A 428 28.76 -22.44 -1.72
C LEU A 428 27.64 -21.39 -1.64
N PRO A 429 27.94 -20.15 -1.22
CA PRO A 429 26.96 -19.08 -1.21
C PRO A 429 26.44 -18.84 -2.63
N SER A 430 25.12 -18.79 -2.74
CA SER A 430 24.40 -18.64 -4.01
C SER A 430 24.34 -17.17 -4.46
N GLN A 431 23.88 -16.95 -5.70
CA GLN A 431 23.60 -15.60 -6.19
C GLN A 431 22.47 -14.93 -5.39
N ASP A 432 21.46 -15.71 -4.96
CA ASP A 432 20.34 -15.22 -4.17
C ASP A 432 20.80 -14.78 -2.77
N ASP A 433 21.78 -15.48 -2.18
CA ASP A 433 22.39 -15.08 -0.90
C ASP A 433 23.10 -13.73 -1.02
N LEU A 434 23.80 -13.50 -2.13
CA LEU A 434 24.43 -12.22 -2.40
C LEU A 434 23.38 -11.13 -2.59
N MET A 435 22.31 -11.39 -3.36
CA MET A 435 21.24 -10.41 -3.58
C MET A 435 20.53 -10.04 -2.27
N LEU A 436 20.26 -11.02 -1.41
CA LEU A 436 19.74 -10.79 -0.06
C LEU A 436 20.69 -9.93 0.77
N ARG A 437 22.00 -10.25 0.77
CA ARG A 437 23.01 -9.48 1.50
C ARG A 437 23.08 -8.04 1.02
N MET A 438 23.08 -7.80 -0.30
CA MET A 438 23.09 -6.45 -0.86
C MET A 438 21.84 -5.67 -0.44
N ASN A 439 20.66 -6.31 -0.44
CA ASN A 439 19.45 -5.65 0.03
C ASN A 439 19.50 -5.36 1.54
N LEU A 440 20.04 -6.29 2.36
CA LEU A 440 20.25 -6.03 3.78
C LEU A 440 21.21 -4.86 4.02
N CYS A 441 22.33 -4.80 3.29
CA CYS A 441 23.28 -3.68 3.39
C CYS A 441 22.61 -2.34 3.06
N ARG A 442 21.79 -2.31 2.02
CA ARG A 442 20.98 -1.14 1.68
C ARG A 442 20.04 -0.74 2.80
N LEU A 443 19.25 -1.68 3.32
CA LEU A 443 18.25 -1.40 4.36
C LEU A 443 18.93 -0.98 5.67
N VAL A 444 20.05 -1.61 6.02
CA VAL A 444 20.86 -1.27 7.20
C VAL A 444 21.41 0.15 7.08
N ALA A 445 22.06 0.49 5.98
CA ALA A 445 22.58 1.85 5.76
C ALA A 445 21.46 2.90 5.83
N LEU A 446 20.35 2.67 5.11
CA LEU A 446 19.17 3.55 5.17
C LEU A 446 18.66 3.70 6.59
N SER A 447 18.61 2.62 7.36
CA SER A 447 18.11 2.64 8.73
C SER A 447 19.03 3.35 9.73
N PHE A 448 20.27 3.68 9.35
CA PHE A 448 21.17 4.60 10.06
C PHE A 448 21.10 6.04 9.54
N GLY A 449 20.27 6.31 8.52
CA GLY A 449 20.22 7.60 7.81
C GLY A 449 21.34 7.79 6.77
N GLU A 450 22.08 6.73 6.43
CA GLU A 450 23.17 6.79 5.44
C GLU A 450 22.63 6.51 4.04
N GLN A 451 22.87 7.44 3.11
CA GLN A 451 22.46 7.30 1.70
C GLN A 451 23.51 6.55 0.86
N THR A 452 24.70 6.31 1.40
CA THR A 452 25.80 5.61 0.74
C THR A 452 26.29 4.45 1.58
N LEU A 453 26.61 3.31 0.96
CA LEU A 453 27.18 2.18 1.70
C LEU A 453 28.58 2.53 2.23
N THR A 454 28.78 2.30 3.52
CA THR A 454 30.09 2.40 4.18
C THR A 454 30.61 1.01 4.52
N LYS A 455 31.92 0.88 4.75
CA LYS A 455 32.51 -0.41 5.15
C LYS A 455 31.93 -0.90 6.47
N ASP A 456 31.77 0.00 7.45
CA ASP A 456 31.26 -0.33 8.77
C ASP A 456 29.80 -0.83 8.72
N THR A 457 28.95 -0.21 7.89
CA THR A 457 27.56 -0.66 7.70
C THR A 457 27.47 -1.97 6.93
N TYR A 458 28.36 -2.20 5.96
CA TYR A 458 28.48 -3.50 5.29
C TYR A 458 28.88 -4.60 6.28
N ASP A 459 29.96 -4.40 7.05
CA ASP A 459 30.45 -5.38 8.01
C ASP A 459 29.38 -5.68 9.09
N TYR A 460 28.63 -4.65 9.52
CA TYR A 460 27.49 -4.82 10.43
C TYR A 460 26.35 -5.64 9.81
N ALA A 461 25.98 -5.38 8.55
CA ALA A 461 24.95 -6.16 7.85
C ALA A 461 25.36 -7.63 7.66
N VAL A 462 26.65 -7.90 7.40
CA VAL A 462 27.20 -9.26 7.33
C VAL A 462 27.10 -9.97 8.67
N GLN A 463 27.46 -9.30 9.77
CA GLN A 463 27.33 -9.85 11.13
C GLN A 463 25.86 -10.16 11.46
N LEU A 464 24.94 -9.27 11.09
CA LEU A 464 23.50 -9.45 11.31
C LEU A 464 22.95 -10.65 10.54
N ASP A 465 23.37 -10.87 9.28
CA ASP A 465 23.01 -12.07 8.51
C ASP A 465 23.61 -13.36 9.11
N GLN A 466 24.84 -13.30 9.64
CA GLN A 466 25.46 -14.43 10.33
C GLN A 466 24.71 -14.82 11.61
N LEU A 467 24.31 -13.84 12.43
CA LEU A 467 23.51 -14.06 13.63
C LEU A 467 22.14 -14.68 13.31
N ARG A 468 21.52 -14.26 12.20
CA ARG A 468 20.29 -14.88 11.71
C ARG A 468 20.51 -16.35 11.31
N LYS A 469 21.57 -16.62 10.55
CA LYS A 469 21.91 -17.98 10.11
C LYS A 469 22.19 -18.91 11.29
N SER A 470 22.96 -18.46 12.29
CA SER A 470 23.21 -19.24 13.49
C SER A 470 21.93 -19.50 14.28
N ARG A 471 21.06 -18.49 14.45
CA ARG A 471 19.75 -18.63 15.11
C ARG A 471 18.87 -19.70 14.45
N ASN A 472 18.81 -19.72 13.13
CA ASN A 472 17.99 -20.68 12.40
C ASN A 472 18.57 -22.11 12.47
N LEU A 473 19.90 -22.24 12.50
CA LEU A 473 20.58 -23.52 12.70
C LEU A 473 20.32 -24.11 14.10
N GLU A 474 20.41 -23.29 15.15
CA GLU A 474 20.12 -23.72 16.53
C GLU A 474 18.70 -24.32 16.68
N MET A 475 17.72 -23.75 15.96
CA MET A 475 16.32 -24.17 16.02
C MET A 475 16.00 -25.40 15.14
N THR A 476 16.86 -25.73 14.17
CA THR A 476 16.68 -26.92 13.32
C THR A 476 17.37 -28.16 13.87
N THR A 477 18.28 -28.01 14.83
CA THR A 477 18.84 -29.12 15.60
C THR A 477 17.83 -29.58 16.68
N PRO A 478 17.46 -30.88 16.70
CA PRO A 478 16.42 -31.43 17.57
C PRO A 478 16.77 -31.47 19.05
#